data_AF-A0A0H3J3W8-F1
#
_entry.id   AF-A0A0H3J3W8-F1
#
_cell.length_a   1.000
_cell.length_b   1.000
_cell.length_c   1.000
_cell.angle_alpha   90.00
_cell.angle_beta   90.00
_cell.angle_gamma   90.00
#
_symmetry.space_group_name_H-M   'P 1'
#
loop_
_entity.id
_entity.type
_entity.pdbx_description
1 polymer ?
#
loop_
_entity_poly.entity_id
_entity_poly.type
_entity_poly.pdbx_seq_one_letter_code
_entity_poly.pdbx_strand_id
1 'polypeptide(L)'
;MKINKFKLRLLLGKSIKSKNKKKGFTLIEVIAVIAILAIMGAILVPNVLGYREKAQKSNIQTSAKTIMNTIEAYNSDKTSGEDQIGDDSGKITYKDGIDKLIEENMLDSDKIPDCLKGVSEPTTVEKLSMVAAGDFSIEKFDGKASTISINTDE
;
A
#
# COMPACT_ATOMS: atom_id res chain seq x y z
N MET A 1 6.45 67.13 63.20
CA MET A 1 5.62 66.47 62.16
C MET A 1 6.51 66.10 60.97
N LYS A 2 6.96 64.83 60.88
CA LYS A 2 7.64 64.31 59.68
C LYS A 2 7.07 62.93 59.38
N ILE A 3 6.31 62.82 58.29
CA ILE A 3 5.72 61.57 57.84
C ILE A 3 6.78 60.82 57.01
N ASN A 4 7.36 59.80 57.65
CA ASN A 4 7.60 58.46 57.13
C ASN A 4 8.05 58.28 55.64
N LYS A 5 9.37 58.22 55.41
CA LYS A 5 9.94 57.55 54.22
C LYS A 5 10.02 56.01 54.38
N PHE A 6 9.93 55.50 55.62
CA PHE A 6 10.10 54.07 55.88
C PHE A 6 8.80 53.27 55.60
N LYS A 7 7.62 53.85 55.82
CA LYS A 7 6.33 53.23 55.47
C LYS A 7 6.04 53.12 53.96
N LEU A 8 6.70 53.91 53.11
CA LEU A 8 6.40 53.95 51.67
C LEU A 8 6.94 52.74 50.90
N ARG A 9 7.99 52.08 51.40
CA ARG A 9 8.54 50.87 50.76
C ARG A 9 7.80 49.58 51.16
N LEU A 10 6.83 49.65 52.10
CA LEU A 10 6.08 48.48 52.55
C LEU A 10 4.81 48.21 51.73
N LEU A 11 4.36 49.16 50.91
CA LEU A 11 3.08 49.06 50.18
C LEU A 11 3.18 48.77 48.68
N LEU A 12 4.37 48.67 48.09
CA LEU A 12 4.53 48.48 46.62
C LEU A 12 5.16 47.15 46.18
N GLY A 13 5.31 46.18 47.07
CA GLY A 13 6.04 44.94 46.77
C GLY A 13 5.22 43.68 46.56
N LYS A 14 3.87 43.73 46.55
CA LYS A 14 3.06 42.52 46.36
C LYS A 14 2.94 42.20 44.87
N SER A 15 4.06 41.79 44.27
CA SER A 15 4.05 41.04 43.02
C SER A 15 3.25 39.76 43.27
N ILE A 16 2.02 39.71 42.77
CA ILE A 16 1.21 38.49 42.70
C ILE A 16 1.94 37.59 41.70
N LYS A 17 2.91 36.81 42.22
CA LYS A 17 3.57 35.77 41.46
C LYS A 17 2.50 34.73 41.18
N SER A 18 1.84 34.83 40.02
CA SER A 18 0.98 33.77 39.51
C SER A 18 1.79 32.49 39.54
N LYS A 19 1.49 31.61 40.50
CA LYS A 19 1.96 30.23 40.46
C LYS A 19 1.25 29.62 39.28
N ASN A 20 1.82 29.78 38.09
CA ASN A 20 1.47 28.99 36.92
C ASN A 20 1.73 27.54 37.33
N LYS A 21 0.72 26.89 37.90
CA LYS A 21 0.74 25.46 38.20
C LYS A 21 0.88 24.80 36.84
N LYS A 22 2.10 24.41 36.47
CA LYS A 22 2.33 23.54 35.33
C LYS A 22 1.57 22.25 35.67
N LYS A 23 0.38 22.09 35.09
CA LYS A 23 -0.36 20.83 35.11
C LYS A 23 0.43 19.88 34.22
N GLY A 24 1.35 19.12 34.82
CA GLY A 24 1.98 17.99 34.15
C GLY A 24 0.99 16.83 34.05
N PHE A 25 1.15 16.00 33.02
CA PHE A 25 0.45 14.71 32.96
C PHE A 25 0.79 13.89 34.19
N THR A 26 -0.22 13.21 34.74
CA THR A 26 0.01 12.27 35.83
C THR A 26 0.61 10.98 35.28
N LEU A 27 1.49 10.33 36.04
CA LEU A 27 2.10 9.05 35.62
C LEU A 27 1.00 7.99 35.36
N ILE A 28 -0.07 8.04 36.16
CA ILE A 28 -1.20 7.13 36.04
C ILE A 28 -2.00 7.32 34.74
N GLU A 29 -2.18 8.56 34.26
CA GLU A 29 -2.83 8.80 32.95
C GLU A 29 -2.04 8.17 31.81
N VAL A 30 -0.71 8.33 31.81
CA VAL A 30 0.13 7.76 30.75
C VAL A 30 0.11 6.24 30.79
N ILE A 31 0.18 5.64 31.99
CA ILE A 31 0.17 4.18 32.17
C ILE A 31 -1.17 3.58 31.73
N ALA A 32 -2.30 4.21 32.07
CA ALA A 32 -3.62 3.74 31.64
C ALA A 32 -3.79 3.78 30.12
N VAL A 33 -3.26 4.82 29.45
CA VAL A 33 -3.34 4.95 27.99
C VAL A 33 -2.51 3.88 27.28
N ILE A 34 -1.25 3.67 27.67
CA ILE A 34 -0.41 2.63 27.04
C ILE A 34 -0.95 1.23 27.32
N ALA A 35 -1.61 1.00 28.46
CA ALA A 35 -2.25 -0.28 28.77
C ALA A 35 -3.39 -0.59 27.80
N ILE A 36 -4.27 0.39 27.50
CA ILE A 36 -5.35 0.20 26.53
C ILE A 36 -4.79 0.05 25.11
N LEU A 37 -3.77 0.85 24.74
CA LEU A 37 -3.09 0.72 23.44
C LEU A 37 -2.42 -0.65 23.26
N ALA A 38 -1.86 -1.23 24.33
CA ALA A 38 -1.27 -2.56 24.29
C ALA A 38 -2.32 -3.65 24.06
N ILE A 39 -3.48 -3.57 24.74
CA ILE A 39 -4.59 -4.52 24.54
C ILE A 39 -5.14 -4.41 23.12
N MET A 40 -5.38 -3.18 22.64
CA MET A 40 -5.84 -2.95 21.26
C MET A 40 -4.82 -3.45 20.23
N GLY A 41 -3.54 -3.13 20.43
CA GLY A 41 -2.45 -3.53 19.54
C GLY A 41 -2.28 -5.04 19.44
N ALA A 42 -2.42 -5.76 20.55
CA ALA A 42 -2.28 -7.22 20.59
C ALA A 42 -3.28 -7.94 19.67
N ILE A 43 -4.51 -7.42 19.55
CA ILE A 43 -5.55 -8.00 18.68
C ILE A 43 -5.39 -7.51 17.23
N LEU A 44 -4.94 -6.27 17.04
CA LEU A 44 -4.97 -5.61 15.73
C LEU A 44 -3.82 -6.04 14.82
N VAL A 45 -2.61 -6.27 15.37
CA VAL A 45 -1.41 -6.66 14.59
C VAL A 45 -1.57 -7.96 13.78
N PRO A 46 -2.01 -9.11 14.36
CA PRO A 46 -2.11 -10.36 13.59
C PRO A 46 -3.22 -10.29 12.53
N ASN A 47 -4.32 -9.59 12.81
CA ASN A 47 -5.44 -9.46 11.88
C ASN A 47 -5.05 -8.66 10.62
N VAL A 48 -4.28 -7.59 10.76
CA VAL A 48 -3.90 -6.72 9.64
C VAL A 48 -3.03 -7.44 8.60
N LEU A 49 -2.20 -8.40 9.00
CA LEU A 49 -1.33 -9.13 8.06
C LEU A 49 -2.12 -9.94 7.02
N GLY A 50 -3.12 -10.72 7.46
CA GLY A 50 -3.95 -11.52 6.54
C GLY A 50 -4.87 -10.68 5.64
N TYR A 51 -5.37 -9.54 6.11
CA TYR A 51 -6.18 -8.64 5.27
C TYR A 51 -5.36 -8.01 4.14
N ARG A 52 -4.09 -7.68 4.38
CA ARG A 52 -3.21 -7.09 3.37
C ARG A 52 -2.90 -8.08 2.26
N GLU A 53 -2.59 -9.32 2.61
CA GLU A 53 -2.34 -10.39 1.64
C GLU A 53 -3.58 -10.64 0.78
N LYS A 54 -4.77 -10.77 1.39
CA LYS A 54 -6.03 -10.99 0.66
C LYS A 54 -6.37 -9.82 -0.26
N ALA A 55 -6.20 -8.58 0.20
CA ALA A 55 -6.44 -7.40 -0.62
C ALA A 55 -5.49 -7.34 -1.83
N GLN A 56 -4.22 -7.70 -1.62
CA GLN A 56 -3.25 -7.75 -2.69
C GLN A 56 -3.53 -8.88 -3.68
N LYS A 57 -3.87 -10.09 -3.21
CA LYS A 57 -4.27 -11.20 -4.08
C LYS A 57 -5.46 -10.79 -4.95
N SER A 58 -6.47 -10.13 -4.36
CA SER A 58 -7.59 -9.59 -5.11
C SER A 58 -7.18 -8.53 -6.13
N ASN A 59 -6.24 -7.65 -5.79
CA ASN A 59 -5.75 -6.61 -6.70
C ASN A 59 -5.00 -7.21 -7.90
N ILE A 60 -4.11 -8.17 -7.64
CA ILE A 60 -3.35 -8.88 -8.68
C ILE A 60 -4.31 -9.63 -9.61
N GLN A 61 -5.28 -10.35 -9.05
CA GLN A 61 -6.26 -11.10 -9.84
C GLN A 61 -7.09 -10.18 -10.75
N THR A 62 -7.61 -9.07 -10.22
CA THR A 62 -8.38 -8.10 -11.01
C THR A 62 -7.54 -7.42 -12.08
N SER A 63 -6.29 -7.09 -11.76
CA SER A 63 -5.35 -6.50 -12.71
C SER A 63 -5.01 -7.47 -13.83
N ALA A 64 -4.77 -8.75 -13.52
CA ALA A 64 -4.52 -9.80 -14.50
C ALA A 64 -5.70 -9.98 -15.47
N LYS A 65 -6.94 -9.99 -14.96
CA LYS A 65 -8.16 -9.98 -15.80
C LYS A 65 -8.25 -8.75 -16.70
N THR A 66 -7.90 -7.59 -16.17
CA THR A 66 -7.91 -6.34 -16.94
C THR A 66 -6.90 -6.42 -18.09
N ILE A 67 -5.68 -6.86 -17.81
CA ILE A 67 -4.64 -7.07 -18.82
C ILE A 67 -5.10 -8.06 -19.88
N MET A 68 -5.68 -9.19 -19.48
CA MET A 68 -6.19 -10.21 -20.41
C MET A 68 -7.26 -9.63 -21.34
N ASN A 69 -8.25 -8.93 -20.79
CA ASN A 69 -9.29 -8.27 -21.58
C ASN A 69 -8.70 -7.21 -22.54
N THR A 70 -7.69 -6.47 -22.11
CA THR A 70 -7.03 -5.47 -22.96
C THR A 70 -6.23 -6.14 -24.08
N ILE A 71 -5.53 -7.24 -23.79
CA ILE A 71 -4.84 -8.05 -24.80
C ILE A 71 -5.84 -8.60 -25.82
N GLU A 72 -6.97 -9.14 -25.37
CA GLU A 72 -8.04 -9.63 -26.25
C GLU A 72 -8.62 -8.52 -27.13
N ALA A 73 -8.89 -7.35 -26.55
CA ALA A 73 -9.38 -6.18 -27.30
C ALA A 73 -8.36 -5.72 -28.35
N TYR A 74 -7.09 -5.58 -27.96
CA TYR A 74 -6.02 -5.20 -28.86
C TYR A 74 -5.84 -6.23 -29.98
N ASN A 75 -5.86 -7.53 -29.67
CA ASN A 75 -5.73 -8.59 -30.66
C ASN A 75 -6.92 -8.67 -31.61
N SER A 76 -8.13 -8.33 -31.14
CA SER A 76 -9.35 -8.28 -31.95
C SER A 76 -9.30 -7.19 -33.02
N ASP A 77 -8.57 -6.10 -32.75
CA ASP A 77 -8.38 -5.00 -33.69
C ASP A 77 -7.28 -5.28 -34.74
N LYS A 78 -6.46 -6.33 -34.56
CA LYS A 78 -5.39 -6.69 -35.51
C LYS A 78 -5.84 -7.75 -36.49
N THR A 79 -5.66 -7.44 -37.78
CA THR A 79 -6.09 -8.30 -38.90
C THR A 79 -5.14 -9.47 -39.17
N SER A 80 -3.90 -9.43 -38.67
CA SER A 80 -2.90 -10.48 -38.87
C SER A 80 -2.30 -10.90 -37.53
N GLY A 81 -2.05 -12.20 -37.36
CA GLY A 81 -1.43 -12.73 -36.13
C GLY A 81 -0.06 -12.11 -35.81
N GLU A 82 0.63 -11.56 -36.82
CA GLU A 82 1.95 -10.94 -36.63
C GLU A 82 1.95 -9.72 -35.69
N ASP A 83 0.83 -9.02 -35.54
CA ASP A 83 0.71 -7.83 -34.69
C ASP A 83 0.03 -8.11 -33.34
N GLN A 84 -0.35 -9.36 -33.08
CA GLN A 84 -1.03 -9.81 -31.87
C GLN A 84 -0.04 -10.11 -30.75
N ILE A 85 -0.48 -9.87 -29.51
CA ILE A 85 0.22 -10.26 -28.28
C ILE A 85 -0.16 -11.70 -27.97
N GLY A 86 0.82 -12.61 -27.86
CA GLY A 86 0.57 -14.02 -27.59
C GLY A 86 1.85 -14.85 -27.46
N ASP A 87 1.70 -16.11 -27.09
CA ASP A 87 2.84 -17.03 -26.87
C ASP A 87 3.22 -17.85 -28.12
N ASP A 88 2.23 -18.27 -28.93
CA ASP A 88 2.45 -19.16 -30.09
C ASP A 88 2.02 -18.57 -31.46
N SER A 89 1.04 -17.67 -31.49
CA SER A 89 0.46 -17.11 -32.74
C SER A 89 0.74 -15.62 -32.93
N GLY A 90 1.19 -14.94 -31.87
CA GLY A 90 1.55 -13.52 -31.85
C GLY A 90 3.07 -13.36 -31.84
N LYS A 91 3.63 -12.52 -32.72
CA LYS A 91 5.09 -12.24 -32.67
C LYS A 91 5.47 -11.37 -31.48
N ILE A 92 4.51 -10.67 -30.86
CA ILE A 92 4.74 -9.81 -29.71
C ILE A 92 4.62 -10.64 -28.43
N THR A 93 5.73 -10.79 -27.71
CA THR A 93 5.76 -11.51 -26.44
C THR A 93 4.88 -10.83 -25.40
N TYR A 94 4.43 -11.56 -24.37
CA TYR A 94 3.64 -10.98 -23.27
C TYR A 94 4.32 -9.73 -22.66
N LYS A 95 5.63 -9.79 -22.40
CA LYS A 95 6.38 -8.68 -21.80
C LYS A 95 6.35 -7.44 -22.71
N ASP A 96 6.69 -7.61 -23.99
CA ASP A 96 6.73 -6.50 -24.94
C ASP A 96 5.31 -6.00 -25.29
N GLY A 97 4.32 -6.88 -25.17
CA GLY A 97 2.90 -6.56 -25.31
C GLY A 97 2.41 -5.63 -24.22
N ILE A 98 2.79 -5.86 -22.96
CA ILE A 98 2.46 -4.94 -21.85
C ILE A 98 3.03 -3.55 -22.11
N ASP A 99 4.32 -3.48 -22.50
CA ASP A 99 4.98 -2.22 -22.81
C ASP A 99 4.25 -1.49 -23.96
N LYS A 100 3.86 -2.21 -25.01
CA LYS A 100 3.08 -1.66 -26.14
C LYS A 100 1.68 -1.17 -25.75
N LEU A 101 0.97 -1.91 -24.90
CA LEU A 101 -0.36 -1.49 -24.42
C LEU A 101 -0.29 -0.23 -23.55
N ILE A 102 0.81 -0.02 -22.84
CA ILE A 102 1.07 1.21 -22.10
C ILE A 102 1.36 2.37 -23.08
N GLU A 103 2.17 2.13 -24.12
CA GLU A 103 2.45 3.13 -25.15
C GLU A 103 1.20 3.56 -25.93
N GLU A 104 0.28 2.63 -26.20
CA GLU A 104 -1.01 2.93 -26.86
C GLU A 104 -2.07 3.52 -25.90
N ASN A 105 -1.72 3.83 -24.64
CA ASN A 105 -2.62 4.32 -23.59
C ASN A 105 -3.81 3.39 -23.29
N MET A 106 -3.70 2.09 -23.59
CA MET A 106 -4.72 1.09 -23.28
C MET A 106 -4.56 0.56 -21.84
N LEU A 107 -3.37 0.71 -21.26
CA LEU A 107 -3.04 0.31 -19.90
C LEU A 107 -2.31 1.43 -19.15
N ASP A 108 -2.76 1.70 -17.92
CA ASP A 108 -2.08 2.60 -17.00
C ASP A 108 -0.98 1.85 -16.23
N SER A 109 0.28 2.16 -16.48
CA SER A 109 1.43 1.51 -15.82
C SER A 109 1.42 1.64 -14.28
N ASP A 110 0.80 2.70 -13.76
CA ASP A 110 0.64 2.97 -12.32
C ASP A 110 -0.41 2.06 -11.66
N LYS A 111 -1.35 1.54 -12.44
CA LYS A 111 -2.44 0.67 -11.93
C LYS A 111 -2.06 -0.81 -12.01
N ILE A 112 -0.99 -1.16 -12.73
CA ILE A 112 -0.55 -2.53 -12.90
C ILE A 112 0.45 -2.90 -11.79
N PRO A 113 0.19 -3.95 -11.00
CA PRO A 113 1.15 -4.48 -10.04
C PRO A 113 2.46 -4.88 -10.72
N ASP A 114 3.60 -4.60 -10.08
CA ASP A 114 4.93 -4.89 -10.65
C ASP A 114 5.14 -6.38 -11.01
N CYS A 115 4.47 -7.29 -10.32
CA CYS A 115 4.51 -8.73 -10.64
C CYS A 115 3.94 -9.05 -12.02
N LEU A 116 2.98 -8.26 -12.53
CA LEU A 116 2.32 -8.53 -13.80
C LEU A 116 3.05 -7.89 -15.00
N LYS A 117 4.12 -7.12 -14.77
CA LYS A 117 4.89 -6.43 -15.83
C LYS A 117 5.85 -7.36 -16.60
N GLY A 118 5.74 -8.68 -16.42
CA GLY A 118 6.54 -9.67 -17.17
C GLY A 118 8.00 -9.80 -16.73
N VAL A 119 8.36 -9.39 -15.50
CA VAL A 119 9.75 -9.37 -15.01
C VAL A 119 10.10 -10.58 -14.12
N SER A 120 9.11 -11.23 -13.49
CA SER A 120 9.34 -12.43 -12.66
C SER A 120 8.40 -13.58 -13.02
N GLU A 121 7.07 -13.38 -12.96
CA GLU A 121 5.98 -14.25 -13.43
C GLU A 121 4.68 -13.44 -13.33
N PRO A 122 3.71 -13.53 -14.27
CA PRO A 122 3.66 -14.42 -15.44
C PRO A 122 4.51 -13.91 -16.61
N THR A 123 5.13 -14.84 -17.34
CA THR A 123 5.91 -14.55 -18.56
C THR A 123 5.16 -14.91 -19.85
N THR A 124 4.01 -15.59 -19.73
CA THR A 124 3.17 -16.07 -20.82
C THR A 124 1.71 -15.70 -20.56
N VAL A 125 0.91 -15.60 -21.63
CA VAL A 125 -0.54 -15.34 -21.56
C VAL A 125 -1.27 -16.49 -20.85
N GLU A 126 -0.80 -17.73 -21.00
CA GLU A 126 -1.33 -18.88 -20.25
C GLU A 126 -1.12 -18.73 -18.74
N LYS A 127 0.10 -18.38 -18.33
CA LYS A 127 0.42 -18.10 -16.92
C LYS A 127 -0.39 -16.93 -16.38
N LEU A 128 -0.65 -15.90 -17.20
CA LEU A 128 -1.53 -14.79 -16.82
C LEU A 128 -2.98 -15.26 -16.58
N SER A 129 -3.48 -16.18 -17.41
CA SER A 129 -4.82 -16.77 -17.24
C SER A 129 -4.95 -17.51 -15.90
N MET A 130 -3.92 -18.25 -15.48
CA MET A 130 -3.88 -18.91 -14.17
C MET A 130 -3.91 -17.90 -13.02
N VAL A 131 -3.16 -16.80 -13.15
CA VAL A 131 -3.20 -15.69 -12.17
C VAL A 131 -4.58 -15.03 -12.13
N ALA A 132 -5.23 -14.86 -13.29
CA ALA A 132 -6.58 -14.32 -13.39
C ALA A 132 -7.64 -15.27 -12.77
N ALA A 133 -7.43 -16.59 -12.88
CA ALA A 133 -8.25 -17.63 -12.24
C ALA A 133 -8.07 -17.66 -10.71
N GLY A 134 -6.90 -17.23 -10.22
CA GLY A 134 -6.57 -17.18 -8.80
C GLY A 134 -5.62 -18.28 -8.32
N ASP A 135 -5.07 -19.05 -9.26
CA ASP A 135 -4.17 -20.19 -9.05
C ASP A 135 -2.72 -19.72 -8.88
N PHE A 136 -2.52 -18.83 -7.91
CA PHE A 136 -1.21 -18.31 -7.55
C PHE A 136 -1.10 -18.06 -6.05
N SER A 137 0.13 -18.07 -5.59
CA SER A 137 0.54 -17.84 -4.22
C SER A 137 1.48 -16.64 -4.15
N ILE A 138 1.42 -15.84 -3.07
CA ILE A 138 2.31 -14.71 -2.87
C ILE A 138 3.50 -15.19 -2.03
N GLU A 139 4.70 -15.21 -2.60
CA GLU A 139 5.89 -15.75 -1.92
C GLU A 139 6.62 -14.71 -1.07
N LYS A 140 6.64 -13.46 -1.52
CA LYS A 140 7.26 -12.35 -0.78
C LYS A 140 6.36 -11.14 -0.77
N PHE A 141 6.19 -10.58 0.42
CA PHE A 141 5.47 -9.34 0.66
C PHE A 141 6.47 -8.28 1.12
N ASP A 142 7.15 -7.61 0.18
CA ASP A 142 8.19 -6.63 0.53
C ASP A 142 7.69 -5.18 0.45
N GLY A 143 6.43 -4.96 0.85
CA GLY A 143 5.78 -3.65 0.97
C GLY A 143 5.59 -2.84 -0.31
N LYS A 144 6.31 -3.16 -1.39
CA LYS A 144 6.33 -2.43 -2.67
C LYS A 144 6.21 -3.36 -3.88
N ALA A 145 6.83 -4.54 -3.85
CA ALA A 145 6.71 -5.56 -4.90
C ALA A 145 6.37 -6.90 -4.26
N SER A 146 5.45 -7.64 -4.88
CA SER A 146 5.10 -8.99 -4.46
C SER A 146 5.52 -9.98 -5.51
N THR A 147 6.39 -10.91 -5.16
CA THR A 147 6.71 -12.02 -6.04
C THR A 147 5.58 -13.04 -5.92
N ILE A 148 5.04 -13.47 -7.05
CA ILE A 148 4.03 -14.53 -7.11
C ILE A 148 4.68 -15.80 -7.66
N SER A 149 4.24 -16.94 -7.16
CA SER A 149 4.44 -18.24 -7.82
C SER A 149 3.10 -18.75 -8.30
N ILE A 150 3.08 -19.19 -9.55
CA ILE A 150 1.88 -19.77 -10.16
C ILE A 150 1.81 -21.23 -9.73
N ASN A 151 0.67 -21.63 -9.16
CA ASN A 151 0.45 -23.01 -8.78
C ASN A 151 0.25 -23.79 -10.09
N THR A 152 1.35 -24.32 -10.62
CA THR A 152 1.33 -25.15 -11.81
C THR A 152 1.14 -26.58 -11.30
N ASP A 153 -0.06 -27.14 -11.48
CA ASP A 153 -0.32 -28.55 -11.24
C ASP A 153 0.49 -29.34 -12.29
N GLU A 154 1.73 -29.69 -11.98
CA GLU A 154 2.52 -30.65 -12.76
C GLU A 154 2.03 -32.09 -12.51
#